data_AF-A0AA36IJS6-F1
#
_entry.id   AF-A0AA36IJS6-F1
#
_cell.length_a   1.000
_cell.length_b   1.000
_cell.length_c   1.000
_cell.angle_alpha   90.00
_cell.angle_beta   90.00
_cell.angle_gamma   90.00
#
_symmetry.space_group_name_H-M   'P 1'
#
loop_
_entity.id
_entity.type
_entity.pdbx_description
1 polymer ?
#
loop_
_entity_poly.entity_id
_entity_poly.type
_entity_poly.pdbx_seq_one_letter_code
_entity_poly.pdbx_strand_id
1 'polypeptide(L)'
;MRVMGITTSDLAKKEVEEYGGNQTKHQLFEKKRRTLTEQVSLLASRGPTGSKPGAGDINASFLEEVLRKERETMEVMARMAKKDIQSTVIKELESRLEFEKGKKKQEENLKRMKELKKERDDKLKAAQKEADKRREKTREVRDRNERQLQRHCEELRTQLREADDRVAKCLSDIRQSHDDSIESKQVKGIEARKQKAAFEGMLVQKRQDMHDSIEEKHARKRDMLQDLLSQRVSNKEALLEKEMQCRQRVAEYLAEQQAEIEDKYEEARQRHKKAQDTREEKGTAKLEEFKTTNRKKRQAFASRYERLLVQQERDHEEFRKTWESRSLQRSASETLRRKERPEMLRAREEAEHFAALATENRERLRRANAYAVDQQIEKLLAMRQRAQVLEDKKAEADRTRAVVMRNTAVTKHELKHKVDRFKDVGVEKMLELLEDVEVEPAAKVRINEILGELGLPPLGGYSQEEEK
;
A
#
# COMPACT_ATOMS: atom_id res chain seq x y z
N MET A 1 -10.58 3.16 13.97
CA MET A 1 -11.51 4.25 13.58
C MET A 1 -11.00 5.54 14.23
N ARG A 2 -10.83 6.62 13.46
CA ARG A 2 -10.40 7.93 13.97
C ARG A 2 -11.61 8.86 13.92
N VAL A 3 -12.10 9.32 15.07
CA VAL A 3 -13.23 10.25 15.16
C VAL A 3 -12.67 11.58 15.65
N MET A 4 -12.81 12.64 14.86
CA MET A 4 -12.34 14.00 15.22
C MET A 4 -10.82 14.06 15.55
N GLY A 5 -10.00 13.24 14.89
CA GLY A 5 -8.55 13.20 15.15
C GLY A 5 -8.11 12.40 16.38
N ILE A 6 -9.04 11.95 17.23
CA ILE A 6 -8.78 11.14 18.44
C ILE A 6 -8.85 9.65 18.08
N THR A 7 -7.89 8.85 18.56
CA THR A 7 -7.89 7.40 18.39
C THR A 7 -8.43 6.70 19.64
N THR A 8 -9.00 5.50 19.47
CA THR A 8 -9.50 4.69 20.60
C THR A 8 -8.40 4.35 21.60
N SER A 9 -7.14 4.25 21.15
CA SER A 9 -5.96 4.07 21.99
C SER A 9 -5.62 5.28 22.87
N ASP A 10 -6.06 6.49 22.51
CA ASP A 10 -5.84 7.69 23.32
C ASP A 10 -6.84 7.80 24.50
N LEU A 11 -7.95 7.05 24.45
CA LEU A 11 -9.00 7.01 25.47
C LEU A 11 -8.98 5.75 26.33
N ALA A 12 -8.20 4.73 25.95
CA ALA A 12 -8.09 3.49 26.72
C ALA A 12 -7.31 3.71 28.03
N LYS A 13 -7.74 3.04 29.10
CA LYS A 13 -6.92 2.98 30.33
C LYS A 13 -5.67 2.16 30.07
N LYS A 14 -4.53 2.69 30.49
CA LYS A 14 -3.22 2.02 30.39
C LYS A 14 -2.62 1.87 31.76
N GLU A 15 -2.04 0.71 32.02
CA GLU A 15 -1.38 0.41 33.29
C GLU A 15 0.04 0.99 33.32
N VAL A 16 0.59 1.20 34.51
CA VAL A 16 1.91 1.83 34.70
C VAL A 16 3.02 0.97 34.07
N GLU A 17 2.81 -0.35 33.99
CA GLU A 17 3.72 -1.33 33.39
C GLU A 17 3.93 -1.09 31.89
N GLU A 18 2.92 -0.60 31.16
CA GLU A 18 3.03 -0.28 29.72
C GLU A 18 3.99 0.87 29.42
N TYR A 19 4.34 1.66 30.44
CA TYR A 19 5.31 2.76 30.33
C TYR A 19 6.67 2.41 30.96
N GLY A 20 6.94 1.12 31.16
CA GLY A 20 8.19 0.63 31.76
C GLY A 20 8.37 1.10 33.20
N GLY A 21 7.27 1.22 33.97
CA GLY A 21 7.29 1.67 35.36
C GLY A 21 7.43 3.20 35.53
N ASN A 22 7.47 3.96 34.45
CA ASN A 22 7.72 5.41 34.50
C ASN A 22 6.45 6.20 34.87
N GLN A 23 6.30 6.49 36.16
CA GLN A 23 5.12 7.14 36.73
C GLN A 23 4.83 8.53 36.14
N THR A 24 5.84 9.33 35.77
CA THR A 24 5.62 10.67 35.20
C THR A 24 5.02 10.61 33.80
N LYS A 25 5.42 9.63 32.97
CA LYS A 25 4.81 9.41 31.65
C LYS A 25 3.38 8.88 31.76
N HIS A 26 3.13 7.99 32.72
CA HIS A 26 1.78 7.50 33.02
C HIS A 26 0.85 8.62 33.48
N GLN A 27 1.30 9.48 34.39
CA GLN A 27 0.52 10.64 34.86
C GLN A 27 0.24 11.66 33.76
N LEU A 28 1.21 11.94 32.87
CA LEU A 28 1.00 12.83 31.72
C LEU A 28 -0.02 12.25 30.73
N PHE A 29 0.03 10.93 30.49
CA PHE A 29 -0.95 10.25 29.66
C PHE A 29 -2.35 10.27 30.31
N GLU A 30 -2.47 9.96 31.59
CA GLU A 30 -3.72 10.04 32.35
C GLU A 30 -4.31 11.47 32.33
N LYS A 31 -3.46 12.49 32.48
CA LYS A 31 -3.88 13.89 32.39
C LYS A 31 -4.42 14.21 31.01
N LYS A 32 -3.68 13.86 29.94
CA LYS A 32 -4.12 14.03 28.55
C LYS A 32 -5.44 13.28 28.27
N ARG A 33 -5.57 12.04 28.77
CA ARG A 33 -6.78 11.24 28.62
C ARG A 33 -7.97 11.88 29.30
N ARG A 34 -7.82 12.36 30.54
CA ARG A 34 -8.87 13.07 31.27
C ARG A 34 -9.30 14.33 30.55
N THR A 35 -8.35 15.14 30.07
CA THR A 35 -8.66 16.34 29.28
C THR A 35 -9.38 16.02 27.97
N LEU A 36 -8.99 14.95 27.27
CA LEU A 36 -9.70 14.49 26.06
C LEU A 36 -11.10 13.97 26.38
N THR A 37 -11.26 13.24 27.48
CA THR A 37 -12.56 12.73 27.94
C THR A 37 -13.48 13.87 28.34
N GLU A 38 -12.93 14.89 29.02
CA GLU A 38 -13.63 16.13 29.35
C GLU A 38 -14.00 16.91 28.09
N GLN A 39 -13.11 17.06 27.11
CA GLN A 39 -13.43 17.74 25.85
C GLN A 39 -14.52 17.02 25.04
N VAL A 40 -14.46 15.69 24.97
CA VAL A 40 -15.50 14.87 24.33
C VAL A 40 -16.83 14.96 25.11
N SER A 41 -16.79 14.94 26.44
CA SER A 41 -17.95 15.17 27.32
C SER A 41 -18.53 16.58 27.16
N LEU A 42 -17.67 17.59 26.99
CA LEU A 42 -18.06 18.98 26.83
C LEU A 42 -18.63 19.26 25.44
N LEU A 43 -18.16 18.55 24.41
CA LEU A 43 -18.76 18.52 23.07
C LEU A 43 -20.06 17.69 23.02
N ALA A 44 -20.16 16.63 23.81
CA ALA A 44 -21.40 15.85 23.93
C ALA A 44 -22.48 16.58 24.74
N SER A 45 -22.07 17.37 25.74
CA SER A 45 -22.97 18.21 26.55
C SER A 45 -23.29 19.56 25.90
N ARG A 46 -22.36 20.13 25.10
CA ARG A 46 -22.67 21.06 24.00
C ARG A 46 -23.23 20.28 22.80
N GLY A 47 -24.36 19.61 23.00
CA GLY A 47 -25.29 19.41 21.88
C GLY A 47 -25.55 20.77 21.21
N PRO A 48 -25.87 20.81 19.91
CA PRO A 48 -25.88 22.05 19.15
C PRO A 48 -26.82 23.06 19.82
N THR A 49 -26.25 24.05 20.50
CA THR A 49 -26.93 25.28 20.89
C THR A 49 -27.06 26.12 19.63
N GLY A 50 -27.84 25.59 18.69
CA GLY A 50 -28.36 26.28 17.53
C GLY A 50 -29.87 26.24 17.68
N SER A 51 -30.45 27.42 17.90
CA SER A 51 -31.85 27.75 17.61
C SER A 51 -32.48 26.73 16.68
N LYS A 52 -33.52 25.99 17.11
CA LYS A 52 -34.35 25.12 16.25
C LYS A 52 -34.54 25.77 14.86
N PRO A 53 -33.93 25.27 13.78
CA PRO A 53 -34.48 25.44 12.45
C PRO A 53 -35.19 24.12 12.12
N GLY A 54 -36.34 24.18 11.48
CA GLY A 54 -36.93 22.97 10.91
C GLY A 54 -35.88 22.24 10.08
N ALA A 55 -35.76 20.92 10.24
CA ALA A 55 -34.81 20.07 9.52
C ALA A 55 -35.14 19.91 8.00
N GLY A 56 -35.82 20.90 7.41
CA GLY A 56 -36.26 20.94 6.02
C GLY A 56 -35.39 21.80 5.10
N ASP A 57 -34.90 22.98 5.54
CA ASP A 57 -34.46 23.99 4.57
C ASP A 57 -32.94 24.16 4.38
N ILE A 58 -32.10 23.77 5.34
CA ILE A 58 -30.64 24.01 5.25
C ILE A 58 -30.00 23.18 4.12
N ASN A 59 -30.58 22.03 3.79
CA ASN A 59 -30.03 21.14 2.77
C ASN A 59 -30.56 21.45 1.36
N ALA A 60 -31.75 22.04 1.23
CA ALA A 60 -32.28 22.52 -0.05
C ALA A 60 -31.46 23.69 -0.57
N SER A 61 -31.13 24.66 0.31
CA SER A 61 -30.26 25.79 -0.06
C SER A 61 -28.85 25.35 -0.45
N PHE A 62 -28.30 24.32 0.19
CA PHE A 62 -27.00 23.77 -0.19
C PHE A 62 -27.03 23.11 -1.58
N LEU A 63 -28.08 22.35 -1.89
CA LEU A 63 -28.23 21.73 -3.21
C LEU A 63 -28.43 22.78 -4.31
N GLU A 64 -29.19 23.84 -4.04
CA GLU A 64 -29.34 24.96 -4.98
C GLU A 64 -28.03 25.71 -5.21
N GLU A 65 -27.22 25.93 -4.17
CA GLU A 65 -25.89 26.53 -4.31
C GLU A 65 -24.94 25.66 -5.13
N VAL A 66 -25.00 24.34 -4.95
CA VAL A 66 -24.20 23.37 -5.73
C VAL A 66 -24.61 23.42 -7.20
N LEU A 67 -25.91 23.36 -7.51
CA LEU A 67 -26.43 23.48 -8.87
C LEU A 67 -26.09 24.84 -9.51
N ARG A 68 -26.09 25.93 -8.73
CA ARG A 68 -25.72 27.27 -9.23
C ARG A 68 -24.23 27.33 -9.60
N LYS A 69 -23.35 26.88 -8.71
CA LYS A 69 -21.90 26.81 -8.99
C LYS A 69 -21.61 25.90 -10.19
N GLU A 70 -22.37 24.83 -10.37
CA GLU A 70 -22.24 23.95 -11.54
C GLU A 70 -22.63 24.64 -12.84
N ARG A 71 -23.74 25.38 -12.87
CA ARG A 71 -24.11 26.21 -14.03
C ARG A 71 -23.01 27.22 -14.36
N GLU A 72 -22.50 27.91 -13.35
CA GLU A 72 -21.37 28.84 -13.50
C GLU A 72 -20.13 28.13 -14.10
N THR A 73 -19.79 26.92 -13.64
CA THR A 73 -18.65 26.17 -14.20
C THR A 73 -18.88 25.71 -15.64
N MET A 74 -20.09 25.28 -15.99
CA MET A 74 -20.44 24.90 -17.37
C MET A 74 -20.36 26.10 -18.31
N GLU A 75 -20.82 27.27 -17.87
CA GLU A 75 -20.72 28.52 -18.62
C GLU A 75 -19.27 28.97 -18.81
N VAL A 76 -18.41 28.78 -17.81
CA VAL A 76 -16.96 29.06 -17.94
C VAL A 76 -16.32 28.11 -18.95
N MET A 77 -16.63 26.81 -18.92
CA MET A 77 -16.13 25.85 -19.91
C MET A 77 -16.60 26.19 -21.32
N ALA A 78 -17.87 26.60 -21.50
CA ALA A 78 -18.38 27.03 -22.79
C ALA A 78 -17.67 28.29 -23.32
N ARG A 79 -17.38 29.27 -22.45
CA ARG A 79 -16.61 30.46 -22.81
C ARG A 79 -15.17 30.13 -23.22
N MET A 80 -14.49 29.25 -22.49
CA MET A 80 -13.14 28.82 -22.86
C MET A 80 -13.13 28.07 -24.20
N ALA A 81 -14.09 27.17 -24.43
CA ALA A 81 -14.20 26.46 -25.70
C ALA A 81 -14.43 27.43 -26.90
N LYS A 82 -15.25 28.48 -26.73
CA LYS A 82 -15.42 29.54 -27.75
C LYS A 82 -14.08 30.22 -28.06
N LYS A 83 -13.29 30.57 -27.03
CA LYS A 83 -11.97 31.19 -27.21
C LYS A 83 -10.97 30.27 -27.90
N ASP A 84 -10.97 28.99 -27.56
CA ASP A 84 -10.08 28.00 -28.19
C ASP A 84 -10.40 27.81 -29.67
N ILE A 85 -11.69 27.78 -30.05
CA ILE A 85 -12.14 27.77 -31.45
C ILE A 85 -11.60 29.00 -32.19
N GLN A 86 -11.82 30.20 -31.63
CA GLN A 86 -11.37 31.46 -32.23
C GLN A 86 -9.83 31.51 -32.40
N SER A 87 -9.08 31.09 -31.38
CA SER A 87 -7.62 31.05 -31.45
C SER A 87 -7.10 30.06 -32.49
N THR A 88 -7.77 28.92 -32.63
CA THR A 88 -7.42 27.91 -33.65
C THR A 88 -7.60 28.46 -35.05
N VAL A 89 -8.74 29.12 -35.31
CA VAL A 89 -9.00 29.69 -36.64
C VAL A 89 -8.02 30.81 -36.99
N ILE A 90 -7.69 31.69 -36.04
CA ILE A 90 -6.68 32.73 -36.26
C ILE A 90 -5.34 32.12 -36.68
N LYS A 91 -4.87 31.07 -36.00
CA LYS A 91 -3.59 30.40 -36.32
C LYS A 91 -3.59 29.76 -37.70
N GLU A 92 -4.69 29.11 -38.09
CA GLU A 92 -4.81 28.48 -39.41
C GLU A 92 -4.92 29.51 -40.53
N LEU A 93 -5.53 30.66 -40.28
CA LEU A 93 -5.57 31.77 -41.23
C LEU A 93 -4.19 32.45 -41.37
N GLU A 94 -3.47 32.65 -40.26
CA GLU A 94 -2.11 33.20 -40.28
C GLU A 94 -1.14 32.25 -41.02
N SER A 95 -1.26 30.93 -40.83
CA SER A 95 -0.43 29.95 -41.53
C SER A 95 -0.68 29.96 -43.05
N ARG A 96 -1.94 30.07 -43.48
CA ARG A 96 -2.32 30.19 -44.91
C ARG A 96 -1.78 31.49 -45.51
N LEU A 97 -1.83 32.59 -44.76
CA LEU A 97 -1.30 33.90 -45.18
C LEU A 97 0.22 33.86 -45.39
N GLU A 98 0.96 33.23 -44.47
CA GLU A 98 2.41 33.04 -44.62
C GLU A 98 2.74 32.17 -45.83
N PHE A 99 1.97 31.10 -46.06
CA PHE A 99 2.13 30.24 -47.24
C PHE A 99 1.93 31.01 -48.55
N GLU A 100 0.89 31.83 -48.66
CA GLU A 100 0.66 32.66 -49.85
C GLU A 100 1.76 33.71 -50.06
N LYS A 101 2.20 34.38 -48.99
CA LYS A 101 3.36 35.29 -49.04
C LYS A 101 4.62 34.56 -49.52
N GLY A 102 4.83 33.33 -49.08
CA GLY A 102 5.91 32.45 -49.55
C GLY A 102 5.80 32.10 -51.04
N LYS A 103 4.61 31.72 -51.51
CA LYS A 103 4.35 31.39 -52.91
C LYS A 103 4.57 32.59 -53.84
N LYS A 104 4.08 33.78 -53.48
CA LYS A 104 4.30 35.03 -54.23
C LYS A 104 5.81 35.33 -54.37
N LYS A 105 6.59 35.20 -53.29
CA LYS A 105 8.06 35.36 -53.34
C LYS A 105 8.75 34.35 -54.24
N GLN A 106 8.30 33.09 -54.24
CA GLN A 106 8.85 32.07 -55.15
C GLN A 106 8.54 32.39 -56.62
N GLU A 107 7.32 32.85 -56.92
CA GLU A 107 6.94 33.26 -58.28
C GLU A 107 7.73 34.49 -58.76
N GLU A 108 7.95 35.49 -57.90
CA GLU A 108 8.81 36.64 -58.19
C GLU A 108 10.26 36.22 -58.45
N ASN A 109 10.81 35.32 -57.64
CA ASN A 109 12.16 34.79 -57.85
C ASN A 109 12.27 34.00 -59.16
N LEU A 110 11.27 33.20 -59.51
CA LEU A 110 11.22 32.48 -60.78
C LEU A 110 11.16 33.44 -61.98
N LYS A 111 10.42 34.55 -61.88
CA LYS A 111 10.40 35.60 -62.93
C LYS A 111 11.77 36.26 -63.08
N ARG A 112 12.41 36.67 -61.98
CA ARG A 112 13.77 37.23 -61.97
C ARG A 112 14.80 36.27 -62.58
N MET A 113 14.71 34.98 -62.27
CA MET A 113 15.60 33.96 -62.84
C MET A 113 15.40 33.77 -64.35
N LYS A 114 14.16 33.90 -64.85
CA LYS A 114 13.88 33.85 -66.30
C LYS A 114 14.44 35.08 -67.02
N GLU A 115 14.35 36.27 -66.41
CA GLU A 115 14.93 37.52 -66.93
C GLU A 115 16.45 37.44 -66.99
N LEU A 116 17.11 37.02 -65.91
CA LEU A 116 18.57 36.81 -65.87
C LEU A 116 19.05 35.79 -66.90
N LYS A 117 18.28 34.72 -67.16
CA LYS A 117 18.60 33.75 -68.21
C LYS A 117 18.52 34.37 -69.60
N LYS A 118 17.49 35.16 -69.90
CA LYS A 118 17.36 35.87 -71.18
C LYS A 118 18.52 36.85 -71.38
N GLU A 119 18.87 37.65 -70.37
CA GLU A 119 20.01 38.56 -70.46
C GLU A 119 21.35 37.83 -70.68
N ARG A 120 21.53 36.66 -70.05
CA ARG A 120 22.71 35.82 -70.28
C ARG A 120 22.78 35.31 -71.72
N ASP A 121 21.66 34.81 -72.24
CA ASP A 121 21.58 34.25 -73.58
C ASP A 121 21.76 35.33 -74.66
N ASP A 122 21.27 36.54 -74.43
CA ASP A 122 21.47 37.68 -75.34
C ASP A 122 22.94 38.15 -75.33
N LYS A 123 23.59 38.19 -74.16
CA LYS A 123 25.04 38.46 -74.04
C LYS A 123 25.87 37.38 -74.74
N LEU A 124 25.50 36.10 -74.62
CA LEU A 124 26.18 34.99 -75.29
C LEU A 124 26.03 35.07 -76.81
N LYS A 125 24.84 35.41 -77.33
CA LYS A 125 24.62 35.61 -78.77
C LYS A 125 25.41 36.80 -79.33
N ALA A 126 25.48 37.90 -78.59
CA ALA A 126 26.29 39.06 -78.98
C ALA A 126 27.79 38.70 -79.01
N ALA A 127 28.28 38.01 -77.99
CA ALA A 127 29.65 37.53 -77.91
C ALA A 127 29.99 36.51 -79.02
N GLN A 128 29.07 35.62 -79.38
CA GLN A 128 29.26 34.67 -80.49
C GLN A 128 29.40 35.39 -81.83
N LYS A 129 28.52 36.35 -82.13
CA LYS A 129 28.60 37.13 -83.38
C LYS A 129 29.89 37.95 -83.49
N GLU A 130 30.38 38.48 -82.36
CA GLU A 130 31.67 39.17 -82.34
C GLU A 130 32.85 38.19 -82.46
N ALA A 131 32.76 37.02 -81.82
CA ALA A 131 33.75 35.96 -81.90
C ALA A 131 33.86 35.37 -83.31
N ASP A 132 32.76 35.23 -84.05
CA ASP A 132 32.78 34.72 -85.43
C ASP A 132 33.42 35.73 -86.40
N LYS A 133 33.12 37.04 -86.24
CA LYS A 133 33.81 38.10 -86.98
C LYS A 133 35.31 38.18 -86.66
N ARG A 134 35.68 37.93 -85.40
CA ARG A 134 37.10 37.80 -85.02
C ARG A 134 37.69 36.53 -85.62
N ARG A 135 37.00 35.38 -85.61
CA ARG A 135 37.48 34.10 -86.17
C ARG A 135 37.78 34.18 -87.65
N GLU A 136 36.99 34.90 -88.44
CA GLU A 136 37.25 35.08 -89.88
C GLU A 136 38.53 35.91 -90.12
N LYS A 137 38.69 37.05 -89.44
CA LYS A 137 39.95 37.82 -89.47
C LYS A 137 41.14 37.04 -88.90
N THR A 138 40.89 36.19 -87.92
CA THR A 138 41.92 35.32 -87.33
C THR A 138 42.26 34.16 -88.26
N ARG A 139 41.36 33.70 -89.15
CA ARG A 139 41.64 32.62 -90.11
C ARG A 139 42.61 33.07 -91.20
N GLU A 140 42.42 34.26 -91.76
CA GLU A 140 43.37 34.80 -92.76
C GLU A 140 44.74 35.14 -92.17
N VAL A 141 44.78 35.61 -90.91
CA VAL A 141 46.03 35.77 -90.16
C VAL A 141 46.61 34.42 -89.76
N ARG A 142 45.78 33.41 -89.43
CA ARG A 142 46.20 32.05 -89.12
C ARG A 142 46.78 31.36 -90.33
N ASP A 143 46.26 31.51 -91.54
CA ASP A 143 46.83 30.82 -92.70
C ASP A 143 48.23 31.37 -93.04
N ARG A 144 48.48 32.67 -92.80
CA ARG A 144 49.82 33.27 -92.88
C ARG A 144 50.71 32.85 -91.71
N ASN A 145 50.19 32.86 -90.49
CA ASN A 145 50.89 32.39 -89.31
C ASN A 145 51.13 30.88 -89.35
N GLU A 146 50.30 30.05 -89.97
CA GLU A 146 50.44 28.60 -90.08
C GLU A 146 51.58 28.26 -91.02
N ARG A 147 51.77 29.04 -92.09
CA ARG A 147 52.94 28.91 -92.96
C ARG A 147 54.24 29.32 -92.27
N GLN A 148 54.20 30.30 -91.37
CA GLN A 148 55.35 30.68 -90.53
C GLN A 148 55.54 29.71 -89.36
N LEU A 149 54.45 29.21 -88.77
CA LEU A 149 54.41 28.26 -87.67
C LEU A 149 54.84 26.89 -88.14
N GLN A 150 54.55 26.45 -89.37
CA GLN A 150 55.08 25.20 -89.91
C GLN A 150 56.61 25.22 -89.96
N ARG A 151 57.20 26.33 -90.44
CA ARG A 151 58.65 26.53 -90.44
C ARG A 151 59.23 26.58 -89.02
N HIS A 152 58.59 27.33 -88.12
CA HIS A 152 58.97 27.37 -86.70
C HIS A 152 58.71 26.04 -85.96
N CYS A 153 57.73 25.25 -86.37
CA CYS A 153 57.41 23.93 -85.81
C CYS A 153 58.41 22.89 -86.26
N GLU A 154 58.99 23.02 -87.45
CA GLU A 154 60.09 22.16 -87.90
C GLU A 154 61.35 22.46 -87.07
N GLU A 155 61.67 23.73 -86.84
CA GLU A 155 62.75 24.15 -85.94
C GLU A 155 62.49 23.76 -84.47
N LEU A 156 61.28 23.97 -83.97
CA LEU A 156 60.86 23.53 -82.64
C LEU A 156 60.83 22.01 -82.54
N ARG A 157 60.51 21.25 -83.60
CA ARG A 157 60.55 19.78 -83.54
C ARG A 157 61.98 19.29 -83.34
N THR A 158 62.95 19.95 -83.96
CA THR A 158 64.36 19.64 -83.72
C THR A 158 64.76 19.98 -82.29
N GLN A 159 64.37 21.14 -81.76
CA GLN A 159 64.64 21.54 -80.37
C GLN A 159 63.87 20.72 -79.33
N LEU A 160 62.63 20.31 -79.64
CA LEU A 160 61.79 19.47 -78.80
C LEU A 160 62.33 18.07 -78.74
N ARG A 161 62.87 17.50 -79.82
CA ARG A 161 63.56 16.20 -79.72
C ARG A 161 64.74 16.26 -78.76
N GLU A 162 65.55 17.31 -78.85
CA GLU A 162 66.68 17.51 -77.94
C GLU A 162 66.23 17.80 -76.49
N ALA A 163 65.08 18.46 -76.30
CA ALA A 163 64.49 18.68 -74.99
C ALA A 163 63.78 17.43 -74.44
N ASP A 164 63.12 16.65 -75.29
CA ASP A 164 62.47 15.39 -74.98
C ASP A 164 63.52 14.37 -74.55
N ASP A 165 64.71 14.36 -75.14
CA ASP A 165 65.82 13.53 -74.68
C ASP A 165 66.33 13.95 -73.28
N ARG A 166 66.32 15.25 -72.98
CA ARG A 166 66.66 15.77 -71.63
C ARG A 166 65.55 15.47 -70.62
N VAL A 167 64.29 15.62 -71.02
CA VAL A 167 63.12 15.34 -70.20
C VAL A 167 62.98 13.84 -69.98
N ALA A 168 63.28 12.98 -70.96
CA ALA A 168 63.29 11.54 -70.80
C ALA A 168 64.31 11.09 -69.76
N LYS A 169 65.51 11.71 -69.75
CA LYS A 169 66.49 11.52 -68.67
C LYS A 169 65.95 12.00 -67.32
N CYS A 170 65.40 13.21 -67.25
CA CYS A 170 64.85 13.76 -66.01
C CYS A 170 63.64 12.96 -65.48
N LEU A 171 62.77 12.45 -66.36
CA LEU A 171 61.65 11.58 -66.02
C LEU A 171 62.13 10.20 -65.55
N SER A 172 63.24 9.69 -66.09
CA SER A 172 63.88 8.49 -65.58
C SER A 172 64.38 8.70 -64.14
N ASP A 173 65.02 9.84 -63.87
CA ASP A 173 65.52 10.18 -62.53
C ASP A 173 64.36 10.41 -61.53
N ILE A 174 63.26 11.04 -61.98
CA ILE A 174 62.04 11.21 -61.17
C ILE A 174 61.38 9.86 -60.88
N ARG A 175 61.35 8.94 -61.84
CA ARG A 175 60.80 7.59 -61.63
C ARG A 175 61.61 6.83 -60.58
N GLN A 176 62.93 6.86 -60.68
CA GLN A 176 63.81 6.25 -59.67
C GLN A 176 63.58 6.88 -58.29
N SER A 177 63.53 8.22 -58.19
CA SER A 177 63.24 8.90 -56.92
C SER A 177 61.84 8.58 -56.36
N HIS A 178 60.85 8.37 -57.22
CA HIS A 178 59.51 7.98 -56.80
C HIS A 178 59.48 6.54 -56.29
N ASP A 179 60.17 5.62 -56.96
CA ASP A 179 60.30 4.23 -56.53
C ASP A 179 61.01 4.14 -55.17
N ASP A 180 62.11 4.90 -54.97
CA ASP A 180 62.79 5.02 -53.68
C ASP A 180 61.85 5.59 -52.59
N SER A 181 60.98 6.54 -52.94
CA SER A 181 59.99 7.11 -52.03
C SER A 181 58.90 6.11 -51.65
N ILE A 182 58.45 5.28 -52.60
CA ILE A 182 57.50 4.19 -52.34
C ILE A 182 58.13 3.21 -51.35
N GLU A 183 59.35 2.74 -51.61
CA GLU A 183 60.05 1.81 -50.74
C GLU A 183 60.23 2.37 -49.33
N SER A 184 60.66 3.63 -49.21
CA SER A 184 60.79 4.31 -47.91
C SER A 184 59.46 4.40 -47.15
N LYS A 185 58.35 4.70 -47.85
CA LYS A 185 57.00 4.74 -47.24
C LYS A 185 56.53 3.34 -46.83
N GLN A 186 56.82 2.30 -47.60
CA GLN A 186 56.50 0.93 -47.25
C GLN A 186 57.24 0.49 -45.99
N VAL A 187 58.54 0.80 -45.87
CA VAL A 187 59.34 0.52 -44.67
C VAL A 187 58.76 1.22 -43.44
N LYS A 188 58.46 2.52 -43.54
CA LYS A 188 57.81 3.27 -42.44
C LYS A 188 56.44 2.71 -42.07
N GLY A 189 55.66 2.26 -43.06
CA GLY A 189 54.37 1.60 -42.84
C GLY A 189 54.50 0.27 -42.10
N ILE A 190 55.52 -0.53 -42.42
CA ILE A 190 55.82 -1.79 -41.72
C ILE A 190 56.25 -1.51 -40.28
N GLU A 191 57.11 -0.51 -40.04
CA GLU A 191 57.54 -0.11 -38.69
C GLU A 191 56.37 0.37 -37.83
N ALA A 192 55.49 1.21 -38.38
CA ALA A 192 54.30 1.67 -37.67
C ALA A 192 53.36 0.50 -37.29
N ARG A 193 53.20 -0.50 -38.17
CA ARG A 193 52.42 -1.72 -37.88
C ARG A 193 53.07 -2.55 -36.78
N LYS A 194 54.40 -2.70 -36.78
CA LYS A 194 55.13 -3.39 -35.70
C LYS A 194 54.95 -2.69 -34.35
N GLN A 195 55.04 -1.35 -34.32
CA GLN A 195 54.82 -0.57 -33.10
C GLN A 195 53.38 -0.72 -32.57
N LYS A 196 52.39 -0.68 -33.47
CA LYS A 196 50.98 -0.89 -33.10
C LYS A 196 50.75 -2.30 -32.54
N ALA A 197 51.30 -3.33 -33.19
CA ALA A 197 51.20 -4.71 -32.72
C ALA A 197 51.86 -4.91 -31.35
N ALA A 198 53.02 -4.28 -31.11
CA ALA A 198 53.69 -4.32 -29.81
C ALA A 198 52.86 -3.64 -28.70
N PHE A 199 52.22 -2.51 -29.01
CA PHE A 199 51.34 -1.82 -28.08
C PHE A 199 50.08 -2.64 -27.75
N GLU A 200 49.44 -3.25 -28.75
CA GLU A 200 48.31 -4.15 -28.55
C GLU A 200 48.70 -5.39 -27.74
N GLY A 201 49.89 -5.96 -28.00
CA GLY A 201 50.45 -7.04 -27.20
C GLY A 201 50.64 -6.67 -25.73
N MET A 202 51.15 -5.48 -25.44
CA MET A 202 51.28 -4.96 -24.07
C MET A 202 49.91 -4.83 -23.37
N LEU A 203 48.87 -4.38 -24.08
CA LEU A 203 47.51 -4.29 -23.53
C LEU A 203 46.90 -5.67 -23.23
N VAL A 204 47.25 -6.70 -24.01
CA VAL A 204 46.81 -8.08 -23.74
C VAL A 204 47.54 -8.63 -22.52
N GLN A 205 48.85 -8.44 -22.42
CA GLN A 205 49.63 -8.86 -21.24
C GLN A 205 49.11 -8.21 -19.95
N LYS A 206 48.87 -6.89 -19.94
CA LYS A 206 48.28 -6.22 -18.77
C LYS A 206 46.92 -6.79 -18.35
N ARG A 207 46.11 -7.26 -19.31
CA ARG A 207 44.82 -7.90 -19.03
C ARG A 207 45.01 -9.28 -18.42
N GLN A 208 46.00 -10.04 -18.89
CA GLN A 208 46.40 -11.33 -18.30
C GLN A 208 46.91 -11.14 -16.88
N ASP A 209 47.84 -10.22 -16.64
CA ASP A 209 48.37 -9.93 -15.30
C ASP A 209 47.25 -9.54 -14.31
N MET A 210 46.28 -8.75 -14.77
CA MET A 210 45.13 -8.36 -13.95
C MET A 210 44.21 -9.55 -13.65
N HIS A 211 44.00 -10.43 -14.64
CA HIS A 211 43.21 -11.65 -14.46
C HIS A 211 43.88 -12.58 -13.44
N ASP A 212 45.18 -12.83 -13.58
CA ASP A 212 45.96 -13.67 -12.67
C ASP A 212 45.94 -13.12 -11.25
N SER A 213 46.08 -11.79 -11.09
CA SER A 213 45.94 -11.12 -9.79
C SER A 213 44.55 -11.31 -9.16
N ILE A 214 43.50 -11.33 -9.98
CA ILE A 214 42.12 -11.57 -9.51
C ILE A 214 41.96 -13.04 -9.10
N GLU A 215 42.47 -13.98 -9.89
CA GLU A 215 42.42 -15.40 -9.56
C GLU A 215 43.17 -15.73 -8.27
N GLU A 216 44.36 -15.16 -8.07
CA GLU A 216 45.10 -15.30 -6.81
C GLU A 216 44.32 -14.77 -5.61
N LYS A 217 43.66 -13.61 -5.75
CA LYS A 217 42.80 -13.06 -4.68
C LYS A 217 41.62 -13.98 -4.39
N HIS A 218 41.03 -14.60 -5.41
CA HIS A 218 39.95 -15.56 -5.23
C HIS A 218 40.43 -16.86 -4.57
N ALA A 219 41.61 -17.37 -4.94
CA ALA A 219 42.22 -18.53 -4.31
C ALA A 219 42.45 -18.28 -2.81
N ARG A 220 43.10 -17.17 -2.46
CA ARG A 220 43.33 -16.80 -1.04
C ARG A 220 42.03 -16.67 -0.24
N LYS A 221 40.96 -16.14 -0.85
CA LYS A 221 39.65 -16.05 -0.19
C LYS A 221 38.99 -17.42 -0.02
N ARG A 222 39.15 -18.34 -0.98
CA ARG A 222 38.65 -19.71 -0.85
C ARG A 222 39.35 -20.45 0.28
N ASP A 223 40.68 -20.32 0.37
CA ASP A 223 41.47 -20.94 1.45
C ASP A 223 41.02 -20.40 2.82
N MET A 224 40.88 -19.08 2.96
CA MET A 224 40.37 -18.46 4.19
C MET A 224 38.96 -18.94 4.57
N LEU A 225 38.06 -19.11 3.60
CA LEU A 225 36.72 -19.64 3.86
C LEU A 225 36.75 -21.12 4.27
N GLN A 226 37.66 -21.90 3.68
CA GLN A 226 37.87 -23.30 4.04
C GLN A 226 38.42 -23.44 5.46
N ASP A 227 39.35 -22.56 5.86
CA ASP A 227 39.86 -22.50 7.24
C ASP A 227 38.78 -22.08 8.24
N LEU A 228 37.90 -21.14 7.88
CA LEU A 228 36.77 -20.78 8.73
C LEU A 228 35.75 -21.91 8.86
N LEU A 229 35.55 -22.70 7.80
CA LEU A 229 34.69 -23.88 7.84
C LEU A 229 35.28 -24.99 8.72
N SER A 230 36.59 -25.26 8.61
CA SER A 230 37.26 -26.25 9.47
C SER A 230 37.23 -25.85 10.94
N GLN A 231 37.42 -24.56 11.26
CA GLN A 231 37.25 -24.03 12.61
C GLN A 231 35.82 -24.17 13.13
N ARG A 232 34.79 -23.99 12.28
CA ARG A 232 33.39 -24.18 12.68
C ARG A 232 33.07 -25.64 12.97
N VAL A 233 33.64 -26.58 12.21
CA VAL A 233 33.49 -28.02 12.46
C VAL A 233 34.13 -28.38 13.79
N SER A 234 35.36 -27.95 14.03
CA SER A 234 36.08 -28.18 15.30
C SER A 234 35.34 -27.57 16.51
N ASN A 235 34.81 -26.34 16.38
CA ASN A 235 34.03 -25.72 17.45
C ASN A 235 32.69 -26.45 17.70
N LYS A 236 32.07 -26.99 16.67
CA LYS A 236 30.83 -27.77 16.81
C LYS A 236 31.09 -29.10 17.52
N GLU A 237 32.19 -29.76 17.21
CA GLU A 237 32.64 -30.97 17.90
C GLU A 237 32.95 -30.69 19.37
N ALA A 238 33.67 -29.60 19.67
CA ALA A 238 33.96 -29.18 21.05
C ALA A 238 32.69 -28.82 21.85
N LEU A 239 31.67 -28.25 21.20
CA LEU A 239 30.38 -27.99 21.84
C LEU A 239 29.61 -29.28 22.11
N LEU A 240 29.60 -30.23 21.17
CA LEU A 240 28.97 -31.53 21.35
C LEU A 240 29.62 -32.33 22.49
N GLU A 241 30.95 -32.31 22.59
CA GLU A 241 31.65 -32.95 23.71
C GLU A 241 31.27 -32.32 25.07
N LYS A 242 31.19 -30.99 25.15
CA LYS A 242 30.73 -30.30 26.37
C LYS A 242 29.28 -30.63 26.71
N GLU A 243 28.40 -30.70 25.72
CA GLU A 243 27.02 -31.12 25.94
C GLU A 243 26.93 -32.56 26.45
N MET A 244 27.74 -33.47 25.90
CA MET A 244 27.79 -34.86 26.35
C MET A 244 28.31 -34.97 27.79
N GLN A 245 29.35 -34.22 28.15
CA GLN A 245 29.85 -34.16 29.53
C GLN A 245 28.82 -33.58 30.49
N CYS A 246 28.09 -32.52 30.09
CA CYS A 246 27.01 -31.97 30.91
C CYS A 246 25.87 -32.98 31.09
N ARG A 247 25.48 -33.69 30.03
CA ARG A 247 24.46 -34.75 30.10
C ARG A 247 24.89 -35.89 31.01
N GLN A 248 26.16 -36.30 30.96
CA GLN A 248 26.71 -37.33 31.86
C GLN A 248 26.66 -36.87 33.31
N ARG A 249 27.13 -35.66 33.63
CA ARG A 249 27.06 -35.12 35.01
C ARG A 249 25.64 -35.01 35.53
N VAL A 250 24.69 -34.60 34.68
CA VAL A 250 23.27 -34.55 35.05
C VAL A 250 22.74 -35.96 35.29
N ALA A 251 23.10 -36.94 34.45
CA ALA A 251 22.70 -38.33 34.64
C ALA A 251 23.27 -38.92 35.93
N GLU A 252 24.55 -38.65 36.25
CA GLU A 252 25.19 -39.05 37.51
C GLU A 252 24.48 -38.41 38.71
N TYR A 253 24.22 -37.10 38.68
CA TYR A 253 23.49 -36.40 39.74
C TYR A 253 22.08 -36.94 39.95
N LEU A 254 21.36 -37.24 38.86
CA LEU A 254 20.03 -37.83 38.94
C LEU A 254 20.07 -39.27 39.49
N ALA A 255 21.09 -40.05 39.13
CA ALA A 255 21.28 -41.39 39.67
C ALA A 255 21.59 -41.34 41.18
N GLU A 256 22.42 -40.40 41.63
CA GLU A 256 22.69 -40.16 43.05
C GLU A 256 21.42 -39.74 43.80
N GLN A 257 20.63 -38.80 43.26
CA GLN A 257 19.36 -38.42 43.88
C GLN A 257 18.37 -39.57 43.93
N GLN A 258 18.30 -40.39 42.89
CA GLN A 258 17.42 -41.54 42.85
C GLN A 258 17.85 -42.59 43.88
N ALA A 259 19.14 -42.86 44.02
CA ALA A 259 19.67 -43.71 45.07
C ALA A 259 19.33 -43.18 46.48
N GLU A 260 19.47 -41.88 46.73
CA GLU A 260 19.06 -41.28 48.01
C GLU A 260 17.55 -41.42 48.28
N ILE A 261 16.73 -41.30 47.24
CA ILE A 261 15.27 -41.46 47.37
C ILE A 261 14.93 -42.92 47.68
N GLU A 262 15.58 -43.87 47.00
CA GLU A 262 15.44 -45.30 47.23
C GLU A 262 15.88 -45.67 48.66
N ASP A 263 17.01 -45.15 49.13
CA ASP A 263 17.48 -45.34 50.52
C ASP A 263 16.48 -44.78 51.54
N LYS A 264 15.98 -43.55 51.32
CA LYS A 264 14.95 -42.94 52.19
C LYS A 264 13.65 -43.74 52.17
N TYR A 265 13.29 -44.31 51.02
CA TYR A 265 12.12 -45.17 50.89
C TYR A 265 12.30 -46.49 51.65
N GLU A 266 13.47 -47.13 51.56
CA GLU A 266 13.79 -48.33 52.33
C GLU A 266 13.78 -48.07 53.84
N GLU A 267 14.36 -46.96 54.29
CA GLU A 267 14.29 -46.53 55.69
C GLU A 267 12.84 -46.35 56.15
N ALA A 268 12.01 -45.67 55.36
CA ALA A 268 10.60 -45.47 55.66
C ALA A 268 9.86 -46.81 55.73
N ARG A 269 10.13 -47.73 54.80
CA ARG A 269 9.57 -49.09 54.79
C ARG A 269 9.97 -49.86 56.05
N GLN A 270 11.22 -49.77 56.49
CA GLN A 270 11.67 -50.38 57.74
C GLN A 270 11.00 -49.75 58.97
N ARG A 271 10.82 -48.43 59.01
CA ARG A 271 10.08 -47.74 60.09
C ARG A 271 8.62 -48.18 60.13
N HIS A 272 7.96 -48.30 58.98
CA HIS A 272 6.59 -48.80 58.89
C HIS A 272 6.49 -50.26 59.35
N LYS A 273 7.44 -51.11 58.97
CA LYS A 273 7.49 -52.50 59.44
C LYS A 273 7.65 -52.58 60.96
N LYS A 274 8.60 -51.84 61.55
CA LYS A 274 8.76 -51.74 63.02
C LYS A 274 7.50 -51.19 63.71
N ALA A 275 6.83 -50.21 63.10
CA ALA A 275 5.57 -49.68 63.62
C ALA A 275 4.42 -50.70 63.52
N GLN A 276 4.41 -51.54 62.50
CA GLN A 276 3.47 -52.65 62.37
C GLN A 276 3.76 -53.72 63.44
N ASP A 277 5.01 -54.15 63.59
CA ASP A 277 5.43 -55.13 64.59
C ASP A 277 5.03 -54.67 66.01
N THR A 278 5.30 -53.41 66.36
CA THR A 278 4.89 -52.85 67.66
C THR A 278 3.37 -52.73 67.84
N ARG A 279 2.60 -52.54 66.76
CA ARG A 279 1.12 -52.57 66.83
C ARG A 279 0.60 -53.98 67.01
N GLU A 280 1.20 -54.96 66.34
CA GLU A 280 0.87 -56.37 66.48
C GLU A 280 1.19 -56.85 67.90
N GLU A 281 2.36 -56.52 68.45
CA GLU A 281 2.73 -56.80 69.84
C GLU A 281 1.79 -56.15 70.86
N LYS A 282 1.45 -54.87 70.68
CA LYS A 282 0.46 -54.20 71.54
C LYS A 282 -0.94 -54.81 71.38
N GLY A 283 -1.28 -55.26 70.18
CA GLY A 283 -2.52 -55.94 69.86
C GLY A 283 -2.63 -57.27 70.59
N THR A 284 -1.58 -58.11 70.54
CA THR A 284 -1.54 -59.39 71.24
C THR A 284 -1.54 -59.20 72.75
N ALA A 285 -0.76 -58.24 73.28
CA ALA A 285 -0.76 -57.90 74.70
C ALA A 285 -2.15 -57.45 75.19
N LYS A 286 -2.82 -56.55 74.48
CA LYS A 286 -4.20 -56.13 74.80
C LYS A 286 -5.19 -57.28 74.69
N LEU A 287 -5.03 -58.18 73.73
CA LEU A 287 -5.91 -59.32 73.55
C LEU A 287 -5.79 -60.31 74.73
N GLU A 288 -4.57 -60.52 75.25
CA GLU A 288 -4.33 -61.26 76.49
C GLU A 288 -4.90 -60.53 77.73
N GLU A 289 -4.76 -59.21 77.81
CA GLU A 289 -5.43 -58.40 78.84
C GLU A 289 -6.96 -58.53 78.76
N PHE A 290 -7.55 -58.50 77.56
CA PHE A 290 -8.99 -58.69 77.38
C PHE A 290 -9.42 -60.10 77.75
N LYS A 291 -8.67 -61.15 77.37
CA LYS A 291 -8.96 -62.52 77.79
C LYS A 291 -8.92 -62.68 79.30
N THR A 292 -7.90 -62.14 79.97
CA THR A 292 -7.78 -62.19 81.43
C THR A 292 -8.88 -61.38 82.12
N THR A 293 -9.19 -60.19 81.62
CA THR A 293 -10.26 -59.34 82.17
C THR A 293 -11.64 -59.95 81.94
N ASN A 294 -11.91 -60.53 80.77
CA ASN A 294 -13.16 -61.25 80.50
C ASN A 294 -13.28 -62.52 81.34
N ARG A 295 -12.18 -63.25 81.59
CA ARG A 295 -12.19 -64.39 82.52
C ARG A 295 -12.56 -63.94 83.93
N LYS A 296 -11.96 -62.84 84.43
CA LYS A 296 -12.32 -62.24 85.73
C LYS A 296 -13.78 -61.76 85.75
N LYS A 297 -14.24 -61.08 84.70
CA LYS A 297 -15.65 -60.62 84.58
C LYS A 297 -16.62 -61.79 84.51
N ARG A 298 -16.29 -62.89 83.80
CA ARG A 298 -17.10 -64.12 83.77
C ARG A 298 -17.17 -64.78 85.14
N GLN A 299 -16.08 -64.87 85.90
CA GLN A 299 -16.11 -65.36 87.28
C GLN A 299 -16.94 -64.44 88.20
N ALA A 300 -16.78 -63.12 88.07
CA ALA A 300 -17.59 -62.16 88.82
C ALA A 300 -19.08 -62.23 88.44
N PHE A 301 -19.40 -62.46 87.17
CA PHE A 301 -20.76 -62.66 86.70
C PHE A 301 -21.33 -63.98 87.23
N ALA A 302 -20.62 -65.10 87.13
CA ALA A 302 -21.06 -66.38 87.66
C ALA A 302 -21.36 -66.30 89.16
N SER A 303 -20.46 -65.71 89.96
CA SER A 303 -20.67 -65.52 91.40
C SER A 303 -21.79 -64.53 91.75
N ARG A 304 -22.12 -63.59 90.86
CA ARG A 304 -23.32 -62.73 90.98
C ARG A 304 -24.58 -63.46 90.57
N TYR A 305 -24.52 -64.25 89.50
CA TYR A 305 -25.64 -65.02 88.98
C TYR A 305 -26.09 -66.08 89.98
N GLU A 306 -25.15 -66.82 90.59
CA GLU A 306 -25.44 -67.74 91.70
C GLU A 306 -26.14 -67.03 92.87
N ARG A 307 -25.66 -65.84 93.25
CA ARG A 307 -26.32 -65.03 94.29
C ARG A 307 -27.73 -64.60 93.90
N LEU A 308 -27.95 -64.20 92.65
CA LEU A 308 -29.26 -63.78 92.15
C LEU A 308 -30.23 -64.95 92.02
N LEU A 309 -29.76 -66.15 91.66
CA LEU A 309 -30.58 -67.36 91.61
C LEU A 309 -31.15 -67.71 92.99
N VAL A 310 -30.31 -67.69 94.02
CA VAL A 310 -30.72 -67.89 95.42
C VAL A 310 -31.72 -66.81 95.86
N GLN A 311 -31.59 -65.59 95.35
CA GLN A 311 -32.52 -64.49 95.64
C GLN A 311 -33.85 -64.65 94.90
N GLN A 312 -33.82 -65.11 93.64
CA GLN A 312 -35.02 -65.40 92.86
C GLN A 312 -35.84 -66.55 93.43
N GLU A 313 -35.20 -67.58 93.98
CA GLU A 313 -35.89 -68.68 94.67
C GLU A 313 -36.67 -68.16 95.89
N ARG A 314 -36.08 -67.24 96.67
CA ARG A 314 -36.79 -66.54 97.77
C ARG A 314 -37.94 -65.68 97.25
N ASP A 315 -37.72 -64.88 96.22
CA ASP A 315 -38.75 -63.97 95.67
C ASP A 315 -39.91 -64.75 95.03
N HIS A 316 -39.67 -65.93 94.44
CA HIS A 316 -40.71 -66.81 93.91
C HIS A 316 -41.60 -67.42 95.00
N GLU A 317 -41.05 -67.71 96.20
CA GLU A 317 -41.85 -68.13 97.36
C GLU A 317 -42.75 -66.99 97.87
N GLU A 318 -42.27 -65.75 97.84
CA GLU A 318 -43.05 -64.56 98.23
C GLU A 318 -44.10 -64.17 97.18
N PHE A 319 -43.80 -64.31 95.89
CA PHE A 319 -44.72 -64.03 94.78
C PHE A 319 -45.90 -65.02 94.74
N ARG A 320 -45.68 -66.31 95.06
CA ARG A 320 -46.78 -67.29 95.17
C ARG A 320 -47.83 -66.89 96.21
N LYS A 321 -47.41 -66.22 97.30
CA LYS A 321 -48.34 -65.74 98.35
C LYS A 321 -49.17 -64.52 97.94
N THR A 322 -48.77 -63.79 96.91
CA THR A 322 -49.39 -62.50 96.53
C THR A 322 -50.20 -62.54 95.22
N TRP A 323 -49.95 -63.52 94.34
CA TRP A 323 -50.57 -63.62 93.01
C TRP A 323 -52.07 -63.99 92.98
N GLU A 324 -52.65 -64.58 94.03
CA GLU A 324 -54.09 -64.90 94.05
C GLU A 324 -55.01 -63.67 94.10
N SER A 325 -54.47 -62.46 94.28
CA SER A 325 -55.27 -61.29 94.66
C SER A 325 -55.56 -60.25 93.56
N ARG A 326 -55.02 -60.35 92.33
CA ARG A 326 -55.18 -59.27 91.34
C ARG A 326 -55.24 -59.71 89.87
N SER A 327 -56.41 -60.14 89.42
CA SER A 327 -56.82 -60.04 88.00
C SER A 327 -57.97 -59.05 87.86
N LEU A 328 -57.69 -57.79 87.51
CA LEU A 328 -58.65 -56.85 86.91
C LEU A 328 -57.93 -55.52 86.67
N GLN A 329 -57.48 -55.28 85.43
CA GLN A 329 -57.72 -54.06 84.66
C GLN A 329 -56.80 -54.01 83.43
N ARG A 330 -57.43 -54.17 82.26
CA ARG A 330 -56.92 -53.79 80.94
C ARG A 330 -57.82 -52.69 80.39
N SER A 331 -57.22 -51.90 79.49
CA SER A 331 -57.83 -51.14 78.38
C SER A 331 -58.11 -49.66 78.63
N ALA A 332 -57.41 -48.80 77.86
CA ALA A 332 -58.05 -47.95 76.85
C ALA A 332 -56.97 -47.23 76.01
N SER A 333 -56.93 -47.52 74.71
CA SER A 333 -56.16 -46.79 73.69
C SER A 333 -57.10 -46.36 72.57
N GLU A 334 -57.63 -45.15 72.66
CA GLU A 334 -58.32 -44.51 71.52
C GLU A 334 -58.49 -43.00 71.81
N THR A 335 -58.31 -42.16 70.78
CA THR A 335 -58.48 -40.69 70.70
C THR A 335 -57.24 -39.79 70.85
N LEU A 336 -56.64 -39.39 69.71
CA LEU A 336 -55.91 -38.11 69.57
C LEU A 336 -56.00 -37.60 68.10
N ARG A 337 -57.23 -37.31 67.66
CA ARG A 337 -57.52 -36.30 66.64
C ARG A 337 -58.40 -35.26 67.30
N ARG A 338 -57.85 -34.08 67.61
CA ARG A 338 -58.50 -32.75 67.61
C ARG A 338 -57.71 -31.72 68.44
N LYS A 339 -57.58 -30.53 67.84
CA LYS A 339 -57.32 -29.17 68.39
C LYS A 339 -56.01 -28.53 67.89
N GLU A 340 -56.06 -28.00 66.66
CA GLU A 340 -55.10 -26.99 66.20
C GLU A 340 -55.32 -25.68 66.98
N ARG A 341 -54.23 -25.08 67.45
CA ARG A 341 -54.25 -23.85 68.24
C ARG A 341 -54.51 -22.64 67.33
N PRO A 342 -55.30 -21.63 67.76
CA PRO A 342 -55.62 -20.42 66.97
C PRO A 342 -54.39 -19.67 66.44
N GLU A 343 -53.27 -19.72 67.15
CA GLU A 343 -52.01 -19.07 66.79
C GLU A 343 -51.39 -19.66 65.51
N MET A 344 -51.54 -20.97 65.28
CA MET A 344 -51.00 -21.64 64.09
C MET A 344 -51.81 -21.33 62.83
N LEU A 345 -53.12 -21.05 62.97
CA LEU A 345 -53.96 -20.62 61.86
C LEU A 345 -53.61 -19.19 61.43
N ARG A 346 -53.42 -18.26 62.38
CA ARG A 346 -52.98 -16.89 62.08
C ARG A 346 -51.60 -16.84 61.43
N ALA A 347 -50.64 -17.63 61.92
CA ALA A 347 -49.31 -17.70 61.33
C ALA A 347 -49.34 -18.21 59.87
N ARG A 348 -50.29 -19.09 59.54
CA ARG A 348 -50.47 -19.57 58.16
C ARG A 348 -51.10 -18.50 57.27
N GLU A 349 -52.14 -17.81 57.74
CA GLU A 349 -52.77 -16.70 57.00
C GLU A 349 -51.77 -15.55 56.75
N GLU A 350 -50.96 -15.20 57.74
CA GLU A 350 -49.89 -14.20 57.60
C GLU A 350 -48.83 -14.66 56.59
N ALA A 351 -48.40 -15.94 56.63
CA ALA A 351 -47.45 -16.48 55.68
C ALA A 351 -47.99 -16.49 54.24
N GLU A 352 -49.27 -16.84 54.05
CA GLU A 352 -49.94 -16.79 52.74
C GLU A 352 -50.07 -15.35 52.23
N HIS A 353 -50.38 -14.39 53.10
CA HIS A 353 -50.44 -12.96 52.75
C HIS A 353 -49.06 -12.38 52.37
N PHE A 354 -48.01 -12.70 53.12
CA PHE A 354 -46.65 -12.27 52.76
C PHE A 354 -46.15 -12.93 51.47
N ALA A 355 -46.52 -14.20 51.23
CA ALA A 355 -46.23 -14.87 49.97
C ALA A 355 -46.94 -14.18 48.80
N ALA A 356 -48.22 -13.82 48.96
CA ALA A 356 -49.00 -13.07 47.96
C ALA A 356 -48.37 -11.69 47.66
N LEU A 357 -48.01 -10.93 48.70
CA LEU A 357 -47.30 -9.65 48.53
C LEU A 357 -45.95 -9.80 47.84
N ALA A 358 -45.19 -10.85 48.16
CA ALA A 358 -43.92 -11.13 47.51
C ALA A 358 -44.11 -11.46 46.02
N THR A 359 -45.17 -12.20 45.67
CA THR A 359 -45.50 -12.48 44.25
C THR A 359 -45.93 -11.21 43.51
N GLU A 360 -46.77 -10.37 44.12
CA GLU A 360 -47.22 -9.12 43.49
C GLU A 360 -46.05 -8.16 43.27
N ASN A 361 -45.15 -8.02 44.26
CA ASN A 361 -43.95 -7.20 44.11
C ASN A 361 -43.02 -7.72 43.02
N ARG A 362 -42.86 -9.05 42.88
CA ARG A 362 -42.09 -9.65 41.78
C ARG A 362 -42.73 -9.35 40.43
N GLU A 363 -44.05 -9.39 40.33
CA GLU A 363 -44.76 -9.04 39.09
C GLU A 363 -44.67 -7.55 38.74
N ARG A 364 -44.76 -6.66 39.74
CA ARG A 364 -44.54 -5.22 39.55
C ARG A 364 -43.13 -4.93 39.05
N LEU A 365 -42.11 -5.57 39.64
CA LEU A 365 -40.72 -5.47 39.19
C LEU A 365 -40.53 -6.02 37.77
N ARG A 366 -41.15 -7.16 37.45
CA ARG A 366 -41.11 -7.71 36.07
C ARG A 366 -41.71 -6.74 35.06
N ARG A 367 -42.88 -6.15 35.36
CA ARG A 367 -43.53 -5.15 34.49
C ARG A 367 -42.68 -3.88 34.34
N ALA A 368 -42.11 -3.38 35.43
CA ALA A 368 -41.22 -2.21 35.40
C ALA A 368 -39.97 -2.48 34.54
N ASN A 369 -39.36 -3.67 34.68
CA ASN A 369 -38.22 -4.07 33.87
C ASN A 369 -38.59 -4.23 32.39
N ALA A 370 -39.73 -4.86 32.08
CA ALA A 370 -40.21 -4.99 30.70
C ALA A 370 -40.40 -3.62 30.05
N TYR A 371 -41.07 -2.70 30.75
CA TYR A 371 -41.28 -1.33 30.26
C TYR A 371 -39.97 -0.56 30.08
N ALA A 372 -39.00 -0.72 31.00
CA ALA A 372 -37.68 -0.11 30.87
C ALA A 372 -36.91 -0.64 29.65
N VAL A 373 -37.02 -1.95 29.37
CA VAL A 373 -36.44 -2.59 28.18
C VAL A 373 -37.13 -2.07 26.92
N ASP A 374 -38.46 -1.98 26.90
CA ASP A 374 -39.22 -1.46 25.75
C ASP A 374 -38.84 -0.02 25.44
N GLN A 375 -38.71 0.85 26.45
CA GLN A 375 -38.23 2.23 26.26
C GLN A 375 -36.81 2.30 25.70
N GLN A 376 -35.92 1.37 26.09
CA GLN A 376 -34.58 1.29 25.52
C GLN A 376 -34.61 0.83 24.07
N ILE A 377 -35.46 -0.14 23.74
CA ILE A 377 -35.67 -0.62 22.37
C ILE A 377 -36.22 0.50 21.49
N GLU A 378 -37.23 1.25 21.94
CA GLU A 378 -37.78 2.39 21.21
C GLU A 378 -36.73 3.47 20.93
N LYS A 379 -35.89 3.79 21.92
CA LYS A 379 -34.76 4.74 21.73
C LYS A 379 -33.77 4.23 20.69
N LEU A 380 -33.41 2.95 20.73
CA LEU A 380 -32.52 2.34 19.74
C LEU A 380 -33.14 2.34 18.33
N LEU A 381 -34.43 2.05 18.21
CA LEU A 381 -35.16 2.11 16.94
C LEU A 381 -35.20 3.54 16.38
N ALA A 382 -35.48 4.54 17.23
CA ALA A 382 -35.47 5.94 16.82
C ALA A 382 -34.05 6.40 16.39
N MET A 383 -33.00 5.96 17.08
CA MET A 383 -31.62 6.22 16.66
C MET A 383 -31.29 5.55 15.33
N ARG A 384 -31.73 4.30 15.12
CA ARG A 384 -31.55 3.56 13.88
C ARG A 384 -32.27 4.24 12.71
N GLN A 385 -33.50 4.68 12.89
CA GLN A 385 -34.26 5.42 11.87
C GLN A 385 -33.55 6.73 11.50
N ARG A 386 -33.03 7.48 12.48
CA ARG A 386 -32.25 8.70 12.20
C ARG A 386 -30.97 8.40 11.43
N ALA A 387 -30.25 7.35 11.81
CA ALA A 387 -29.06 6.91 11.10
C ALA A 387 -29.39 6.50 9.65
N GLN A 388 -30.46 5.74 9.45
CA GLN A 388 -30.92 5.33 8.13
C GLN A 388 -31.32 6.53 7.26
N VAL A 389 -32.04 7.51 7.80
CA VAL A 389 -32.37 8.74 7.06
C VAL A 389 -31.12 9.52 6.67
N LEU A 390 -30.08 9.54 7.51
CA LEU A 390 -28.80 10.18 7.17
C LEU A 390 -28.04 9.39 6.08
N GLU A 391 -28.05 8.06 6.16
CA GLU A 391 -27.43 7.19 5.15
C GLU A 391 -28.15 7.30 3.79
N ASP A 392 -29.48 7.25 3.77
CA ASP A 392 -30.30 7.38 2.56
C ASP A 392 -30.10 8.76 1.92
N LYS A 393 -30.10 9.83 2.72
CA LYS A 393 -29.83 11.19 2.22
C LYS A 393 -28.40 11.35 1.70
N LYS A 394 -27.41 10.71 2.35
CA LYS A 394 -26.04 10.69 1.85
C LYS A 394 -25.95 9.95 0.51
N ALA A 395 -26.61 8.80 0.41
CA ALA A 395 -26.67 8.03 -0.84
C ALA A 395 -27.36 8.84 -1.96
N GLU A 396 -28.40 9.60 -1.65
CA GLU A 396 -29.06 10.50 -2.59
C GLU A 396 -28.14 11.64 -3.05
N ALA A 397 -27.42 12.28 -2.13
CA ALA A 397 -26.43 13.31 -2.46
C ALA A 397 -25.26 12.76 -3.30
N ASP A 398 -24.80 11.54 -3.03
CA ASP A 398 -23.76 10.88 -3.82
C ASP A 398 -24.28 10.52 -5.22
N ARG A 399 -25.55 10.08 -5.35
CA ARG A 399 -26.19 9.82 -6.66
C ARG A 399 -26.35 11.11 -7.48
N THR A 400 -26.83 12.20 -6.89
CA THR A 400 -26.97 13.48 -7.59
C THR A 400 -25.61 14.01 -8.03
N ARG A 401 -24.60 13.96 -7.16
CA ARG A 401 -23.22 14.30 -7.54
C ARG A 401 -22.69 13.45 -8.69
N ALA A 402 -22.97 12.14 -8.72
CA ALA A 402 -22.56 11.27 -9.81
C ALA A 402 -23.25 11.66 -11.15
N VAL A 403 -24.55 12.00 -11.11
CA VAL A 403 -25.30 12.48 -12.28
C VAL A 403 -24.71 13.80 -12.80
N VAL A 404 -24.41 14.75 -11.91
CA VAL A 404 -23.75 16.01 -12.27
C VAL A 404 -22.39 15.75 -12.91
N MET A 405 -21.55 14.94 -12.28
CA MET A 405 -20.21 14.62 -12.80
C MET A 405 -20.29 13.99 -14.19
N ARG A 406 -21.30 13.15 -14.43
CA ARG A 406 -21.57 12.60 -15.74
C ARG A 406 -21.96 13.68 -16.73
N ASN A 407 -22.88 14.58 -16.38
CA ASN A 407 -23.34 15.65 -17.25
C ASN A 407 -22.22 16.64 -17.59
N THR A 408 -21.38 17.01 -16.63
CA THR A 408 -20.20 17.87 -16.87
C THR A 408 -19.15 17.18 -17.73
N ALA A 409 -18.97 15.87 -17.60
CA ALA A 409 -18.09 15.10 -18.47
C ALA A 409 -18.61 15.04 -19.91
N VAL A 410 -19.92 14.81 -20.10
CA VAL A 410 -20.57 14.80 -21.43
C VAL A 410 -20.44 16.17 -22.09
N THR A 411 -20.77 17.26 -21.40
CA THR A 411 -20.66 18.61 -21.97
C THR A 411 -19.21 18.98 -22.29
N LYS A 412 -18.25 18.60 -21.44
CA LYS A 412 -16.81 18.77 -21.75
C LYS A 412 -16.42 18.00 -23.02
N HIS A 413 -16.91 16.79 -23.20
CA HIS A 413 -16.63 15.97 -24.38
C HIS A 413 -17.26 16.56 -25.65
N GLU A 414 -18.50 17.05 -25.57
CA GLU A 414 -19.18 17.75 -26.67
C GLU A 414 -18.45 19.04 -27.06
N LEU A 415 -18.04 19.86 -26.10
CA LEU A 415 -17.28 21.08 -26.34
C LEU A 415 -15.92 20.77 -26.96
N LYS A 416 -15.23 19.73 -26.48
CA LYS A 416 -13.98 19.27 -27.07
C LYS A 416 -14.17 18.82 -28.52
N HIS A 417 -15.20 18.02 -28.81
CA HIS A 417 -15.53 17.63 -30.18
C HIS A 417 -15.89 18.82 -31.08
N LYS A 418 -16.53 19.86 -30.54
CA LYS A 418 -16.72 21.11 -31.28
C LYS A 418 -15.37 21.71 -31.65
N VAL A 419 -14.46 21.90 -30.70
CA VAL A 419 -13.10 22.43 -30.94
C VAL A 419 -12.32 21.60 -31.95
N ASP A 420 -12.32 20.27 -31.80
CA ASP A 420 -11.55 19.38 -32.68
C ASP A 420 -12.12 19.37 -34.12
N ARG A 421 -13.44 19.51 -34.30
CA ARG A 421 -14.03 19.71 -35.63
C ARG A 421 -13.50 20.97 -36.33
N PHE A 422 -13.18 22.04 -35.61
CA PHE A 422 -12.57 23.22 -36.24
C PHE A 422 -11.10 22.99 -36.65
N LYS A 423 -10.39 22.06 -36.02
CA LYS A 423 -9.00 21.72 -36.40
C LYS A 423 -8.94 20.84 -37.64
N ASP A 424 -9.87 19.90 -37.76
CA ASP A 424 -9.84 18.87 -38.81
C ASP A 424 -10.44 19.35 -40.13
N VAL A 425 -11.08 20.52 -40.14
CA VAL A 425 -11.80 21.07 -41.28
C VAL A 425 -10.95 22.15 -41.96
N GLY A 426 -10.93 22.18 -43.30
CA GLY A 426 -10.17 23.20 -44.05
C GLY A 426 -10.71 24.62 -43.83
N VAL A 427 -9.84 25.62 -44.02
CA VAL A 427 -10.09 27.04 -43.72
C VAL A 427 -11.43 27.58 -44.27
N GLU A 428 -11.83 27.18 -45.48
CA GLU A 428 -13.09 27.64 -46.09
C GLU A 428 -14.32 27.15 -45.32
N LYS A 429 -14.32 25.89 -44.87
CA LYS A 429 -15.40 25.32 -44.06
C LYS A 429 -15.32 25.73 -42.59
N MET A 430 -14.14 26.13 -42.09
CA MET A 430 -14.02 26.74 -40.75
C MET A 430 -14.76 28.07 -40.68
N LEU A 431 -14.76 28.86 -41.76
CA LEU A 431 -15.45 30.13 -41.83
C LEU A 431 -16.97 29.96 -41.79
N GLU A 432 -17.52 28.97 -42.50
CA GLU A 432 -18.94 28.60 -42.40
C GLU A 432 -19.31 28.19 -40.97
N LEU A 433 -18.50 27.34 -40.34
CA LEU A 433 -18.75 26.88 -38.96
C LEU A 433 -18.59 28.01 -37.93
N LEU A 434 -17.82 29.05 -38.23
CA LEU A 434 -17.65 30.22 -37.36
C LEU A 434 -18.88 31.11 -37.33
N GLU A 435 -19.75 31.10 -38.34
CA GLU A 435 -21.01 31.84 -38.34
C GLU A 435 -21.97 31.30 -37.27
N ASP A 436 -21.93 29.99 -37.02
CA ASP A 436 -22.73 29.32 -35.99
C ASP A 436 -22.20 29.56 -34.56
N VAL A 437 -21.01 30.15 -34.40
CA VAL A 437 -20.40 30.44 -33.11
C VAL A 437 -20.38 31.95 -32.90
N GLU A 438 -21.00 32.43 -31.83
CA GLU A 438 -20.88 33.85 -31.44
C GLU A 438 -19.40 34.22 -31.18
N VAL A 439 -18.77 34.85 -32.17
CA VAL A 439 -17.37 35.27 -32.13
C VAL A 439 -17.22 36.51 -31.25
N GLU A 440 -16.18 36.54 -30.41
CA GLU A 440 -15.87 37.73 -29.62
C GLU A 440 -15.49 38.89 -30.55
N PRO A 441 -15.92 40.13 -30.27
CA PRO A 441 -15.72 41.27 -31.17
C PRO A 441 -14.23 41.52 -31.49
N ALA A 442 -13.33 41.34 -30.53
CA ALA A 442 -11.89 41.48 -30.74
C ALA A 442 -11.32 40.40 -31.69
N ALA A 443 -11.77 39.14 -31.54
CA ALA A 443 -11.35 38.06 -32.42
C ALA A 443 -11.91 38.25 -33.84
N LYS A 444 -13.15 38.76 -33.96
CA LYS A 444 -13.78 39.06 -35.25
C LYS A 444 -12.98 40.09 -36.07
N VAL A 445 -12.51 41.16 -35.43
CA VAL A 445 -11.66 42.18 -36.09
C VAL A 445 -10.39 41.52 -36.63
N ARG A 446 -9.68 40.75 -35.81
CA ARG A 446 -8.44 40.09 -36.22
C ARG A 446 -8.65 39.08 -37.35
N ILE A 447 -9.71 38.30 -37.30
CA ILE A 447 -10.03 37.34 -38.36
C ILE A 447 -10.32 38.09 -39.66
N ASN A 448 -11.09 39.18 -39.62
CA ASN A 448 -11.40 39.97 -40.81
C ASN A 448 -10.17 40.67 -41.41
N GLU A 449 -9.21 41.13 -40.60
CA GLU A 449 -7.92 41.63 -41.09
C GLU A 449 -7.17 40.57 -41.92
N ILE A 450 -7.07 39.35 -41.39
CA ILE A 450 -6.35 38.25 -42.06
C ILE A 450 -7.10 37.80 -43.32
N LEU A 451 -8.43 37.75 -43.29
CA LEU A 451 -9.26 37.44 -44.46
C LEU A 451 -9.09 38.49 -45.56
N GLY A 452 -9.03 39.78 -45.20
CA GLY A 452 -8.73 40.86 -46.14
C GLY A 452 -7.36 40.69 -46.81
N GLU A 453 -6.31 40.34 -46.06
CA GLU A 453 -4.99 40.07 -46.64
C GLU A 453 -4.95 38.82 -47.54
N LEU A 454 -5.80 37.83 -47.28
CA LEU A 454 -5.96 36.60 -48.07
C LEU A 454 -6.92 36.78 -49.27
N GLY A 455 -7.62 37.91 -49.37
CA GLY A 455 -8.66 38.12 -50.40
C GLY A 455 -9.89 37.23 -50.23
N LEU A 456 -10.19 36.80 -48.99
CA LEU A 456 -11.35 36.00 -48.63
C LEU A 456 -12.50 36.90 -48.10
N PRO A 457 -13.77 36.49 -48.23
CA PRO A 457 -14.90 37.29 -47.76
C PRO A 457 -14.87 37.48 -46.23
N PRO A 458 -15.24 38.67 -45.70
CA PRO A 458 -15.23 38.94 -44.27
C PRO A 458 -16.35 38.20 -43.53
N LEU A 459 -16.11 37.83 -42.27
CA LEU A 459 -17.11 37.20 -41.39
C LEU A 459 -18.22 38.20 -41.05
N GLY A 460 -19.47 37.83 -41.36
CA GLY A 460 -20.66 38.65 -41.15
C GLY A 460 -21.11 39.46 -42.38
N GLY A 461 -20.59 39.12 -43.56
CA GLY A 461 -20.87 39.81 -44.81
C GLY A 461 -20.10 41.12 -44.95
N TYR A 462 -20.01 41.64 -46.17
CA TYR A 462 -19.51 43.00 -46.39
C TYR A 462 -20.43 43.96 -45.65
N SER A 463 -19.91 44.60 -44.60
CA SER A 463 -20.59 45.76 -44.01
C SER A 463 -20.91 46.73 -45.14
N GLN A 464 -22.17 47.18 -45.21
CA GLN A 464 -22.74 48.08 -46.22
C GLN A 464 -22.08 49.48 -46.29
N GLU A 465 -20.86 49.64 -45.77
CA GLU A 465 -20.11 50.90 -45.77
C GLU A 465 -19.00 50.94 -46.85
N GLU A 466 -18.72 49.84 -47.56
CA GLU A 466 -17.72 49.79 -48.65
C GLU A 466 -18.31 49.90 -50.08
N GLU A 467 -19.62 50.16 -50.21
CA GLU A 467 -20.23 50.61 -51.48
C GLU A 467 -20.32 52.15 -51.52
N LYS A 468 -19.19 52.87 -51.57
CA LYS A 468 -19.13 54.25 -52.08
C LYS A 468 -17.82 54.55 -52.79
#